data_AF-A0A4U8YU99-F1
#
_entry.id   AF-A0A4U8YU99-F1
#
_cell.length_a   1.000
_cell.length_b   1.000
_cell.length_c   1.000
_cell.angle_alpha   90.00
_cell.angle_beta   90.00
_cell.angle_gamma   90.00
#
_symmetry.space_group_name_H-M   'P 1'
#
loop_
_entity.id
_entity.type
_entity.pdbx_description
1 polymer ?
#
loop_
_entity_poly.entity_id
_entity_poly.type
_entity_poly.pdbx_seq_one_letter_code
_entity_poly.pdbx_strand_id
1 'polypeptide(L)'
;MALKWIAVLLGAFALIHLTIGEEEIPEIEEVEEVEEHVRVRRQSSCTDKLSYCQSWPDKYCQDYKDYMKTNCPKKCGYCTGPTQAPVCQDKSANCPGWKQNGFCSSSSQWYSYMKANCPKTCGLCGGGGGG
;
A
#
# COMPACT_ATOMS: atom_id res chain seq x y z
N MET A 1 63.71 -22.09 -28.41
CA MET A 1 62.43 -21.45 -28.81
C MET A 1 61.42 -22.53 -29.12
N ALA A 2 60.78 -23.08 -28.10
CA ALA A 2 59.52 -23.80 -28.16
C ALA A 2 59.06 -23.98 -26.72
N LEU A 3 57.80 -23.62 -26.46
CA LEU A 3 57.03 -24.06 -25.29
C LEU A 3 57.28 -23.29 -23.98
N LYS A 4 57.35 -21.96 -24.10
CA LYS A 4 56.87 -20.98 -23.10
C LYS A 4 55.34 -21.13 -22.78
N TRP A 5 54.74 -22.30 -23.02
CA TRP A 5 53.30 -22.56 -22.88
C TRP A 5 52.96 -23.55 -21.75
N ILE A 6 53.95 -24.17 -21.08
CA ILE A 6 53.70 -25.16 -20.01
C ILE A 6 53.47 -24.48 -18.64
N ALA A 7 53.94 -23.25 -18.45
CA ALA A 7 53.78 -22.51 -17.19
C ALA A 7 52.35 -21.97 -16.94
N VAL A 8 51.45 -22.03 -17.92
CA VAL A 8 50.06 -21.55 -17.78
C VAL A 8 49.11 -22.65 -17.28
N LEU A 9 49.45 -23.94 -17.45
CA LEU A 9 48.56 -25.05 -17.09
C LEU A 9 48.82 -25.67 -15.71
N LEU A 10 49.94 -25.33 -15.05
CA LEU A 10 50.25 -25.78 -13.68
C LEU A 10 49.95 -24.72 -12.60
N GLY A 11 49.63 -23.48 -12.99
CA GLY A 11 49.34 -22.37 -12.06
C GLY A 11 47.86 -22.11 -11.80
N ALA A 12 46.96 -22.59 -12.66
CA ALA A 12 45.53 -22.28 -12.56
C ALA A 12 44.72 -23.30 -11.72
N PHE A 13 45.21 -24.54 -11.55
CA PHE A 13 44.48 -25.58 -10.82
C PHE A 13 44.88 -25.69 -9.33
N ALA A 14 46.06 -25.17 -8.95
CA ALA A 14 46.54 -25.18 -7.57
C ALA A 14 46.08 -23.97 -6.73
N LEU A 15 45.47 -22.95 -7.35
CA LEU A 15 44.86 -21.81 -6.65
C LEU A 15 43.35 -21.96 -6.41
N ILE A 16 42.71 -23.01 -6.94
CA ILE A 16 41.26 -23.22 -6.80
C ILE A 16 40.92 -24.22 -5.68
N HIS A 17 41.88 -24.99 -5.15
CA HIS A 17 41.62 -26.05 -4.17
C HIS A 17 42.22 -25.84 -2.75
N LEU A 18 42.83 -24.69 -2.45
CA LEU A 18 43.50 -24.45 -1.14
C LEU A 18 42.80 -23.40 -0.25
N THR A 19 41.61 -22.92 -0.59
CA THR A 19 40.89 -21.91 0.21
C THR A 19 39.44 -22.25 0.55
N ILE A 20 39.00 -23.51 0.42
CA ILE A 20 37.66 -23.87 0.91
C ILE A 20 37.83 -24.83 2.08
N GLY A 21 37.95 -24.21 3.24
CA GLY A 21 37.73 -24.83 4.53
C GLY A 21 36.29 -25.33 4.65
N GLU A 22 36.14 -26.22 5.62
CA GLU A 22 34.92 -26.83 6.10
C GLU A 22 33.96 -25.75 6.63
N GLU A 23 32.82 -25.51 5.95
CA GLU A 23 31.75 -24.67 6.49
C GLU A 23 30.38 -25.17 5.99
N GLU A 24 29.75 -25.95 6.87
CA GLU A 24 28.33 -25.93 7.25
C GLU A 24 27.29 -25.42 6.23
N ILE A 25 26.44 -26.35 5.78
CA ILE A 25 25.02 -26.12 5.42
C ILE A 25 24.31 -25.61 6.71
N PRO A 26 23.21 -24.81 6.71
CA PRO A 26 22.50 -24.04 5.67
C PRO A 26 22.20 -22.57 6.07
N GLU A 27 21.93 -21.67 5.12
CA GLU A 27 20.92 -20.64 5.37
C GLU A 27 20.12 -20.31 4.11
N ILE A 28 18.81 -20.45 4.26
CA ILE A 28 17.75 -20.01 3.38
C ILE A 28 17.70 -18.48 3.41
N GLU A 29 18.19 -17.80 2.36
CA GLU A 29 18.06 -16.33 2.25
C GLU A 29 17.13 -15.96 1.09
N GLU A 30 15.87 -15.78 1.47
CA GLU A 30 14.93 -14.73 1.08
C GLU A 30 15.15 -13.97 -0.24
N VAL A 31 14.26 -14.27 -1.19
CA VAL A 31 13.51 -13.34 -2.07
C VAL A 31 14.09 -11.93 -2.35
N GLU A 32 14.59 -11.73 -3.58
CA GLU A 32 14.53 -10.40 -4.22
C GLU A 32 14.37 -10.50 -5.75
N GLU A 33 13.14 -10.40 -6.25
CA GLU A 33 12.86 -9.82 -7.56
C GLU A 33 11.93 -8.61 -7.35
N VAL A 34 12.53 -7.45 -7.21
CA VAL A 34 11.87 -6.16 -7.42
C VAL A 34 12.17 -5.71 -8.85
N GLU A 35 11.12 -5.44 -9.62
CA GLU A 35 10.87 -4.35 -10.60
C GLU A 35 9.51 -4.70 -11.27
N GLU A 36 8.51 -3.89 -11.56
CA GLU A 36 8.28 -2.45 -11.56
C GLU A 36 6.75 -2.29 -11.74
N HIS A 37 6.07 -1.65 -10.79
CA HIS A 37 4.89 -0.85 -11.10
C HIS A 37 4.45 -0.11 -9.83
N VAL A 38 4.49 1.21 -9.92
CA VAL A 38 3.95 2.16 -8.96
C VAL A 38 2.50 1.77 -8.61
N ARG A 39 2.28 1.16 -7.45
CA ARG A 39 0.92 0.89 -6.95
C ARG A 39 0.34 2.17 -6.35
N VAL A 40 -0.09 3.09 -7.21
CA VAL A 40 -1.29 3.87 -6.86
C VAL A 40 -2.36 2.81 -6.59
N ARG A 41 -2.85 2.67 -5.35
CA ARG A 41 -3.98 1.78 -5.07
C ARG A 41 -5.23 2.33 -5.76
N ARG A 42 -5.29 2.16 -7.09
CA ARG A 42 -6.55 1.90 -7.79
C ARG A 42 -7.15 0.70 -7.08
N GLN A 43 -8.44 0.77 -6.75
CA GLN A 43 -9.21 -0.45 -6.63
C GLN A 43 -9.11 -1.16 -7.99
N SER A 44 -8.14 -2.06 -8.13
CA SER A 44 -7.80 -2.69 -9.42
C SER A 44 -8.84 -3.68 -9.90
N SER A 45 -10.01 -3.75 -9.25
CA SER A 45 -11.16 -4.47 -9.77
C SER A 45 -12.45 -3.88 -9.21
N CYS A 46 -12.72 -2.58 -9.46
CA CYS A 46 -14.09 -2.11 -9.30
C CYS A 46 -14.94 -2.70 -10.43
N THR A 47 -15.62 -3.80 -10.11
CA THR A 47 -16.51 -4.52 -11.00
C THR A 47 -17.80 -4.85 -10.27
N ASP A 48 -18.85 -5.08 -11.04
CA ASP A 48 -20.05 -5.71 -10.55
C ASP A 48 -19.70 -7.12 -10.03
N LYS A 49 -20.15 -7.45 -8.81
CA LYS A 49 -20.02 -8.77 -8.18
C LYS A 49 -21.08 -9.74 -8.67
N LEU A 50 -22.26 -9.23 -8.99
CA LEU A 50 -23.37 -10.02 -9.48
C LEU A 50 -23.41 -9.95 -11.00
N SER A 51 -23.49 -11.10 -11.67
CA SER A 51 -23.55 -11.17 -13.14
C SER A 51 -24.79 -10.50 -13.73
N TYR A 52 -25.87 -10.40 -12.95
CA TYR A 52 -27.14 -9.82 -13.34
C TYR A 52 -27.28 -8.33 -12.95
N CYS A 53 -26.19 -7.65 -12.60
CA CYS A 53 -26.24 -6.23 -12.27
C CYS A 53 -26.93 -5.41 -13.37
N GLN A 54 -26.58 -5.65 -14.64
CA GLN A 54 -27.13 -4.94 -15.79
C GLN A 54 -28.66 -5.06 -15.95
N SER A 55 -29.26 -6.14 -15.43
CA SER A 55 -30.70 -6.38 -15.51
C SER A 55 -31.52 -5.56 -14.50
N TRP A 56 -30.89 -4.96 -13.49
CA TRP A 56 -31.61 -4.15 -12.51
C TRP A 56 -32.03 -2.79 -13.11
N PRO A 57 -33.16 -2.22 -12.69
CA PRO A 57 -33.53 -0.85 -13.07
C PRO A 57 -32.56 0.18 -12.49
N ASP A 58 -32.26 1.24 -13.22
CA ASP A 58 -31.27 2.26 -12.78
C ASP A 58 -31.69 2.98 -11.48
N LYS A 59 -33.00 3.08 -11.21
CA LYS A 59 -33.51 3.63 -9.94
C LYS A 59 -32.98 2.89 -8.70
N TYR A 60 -32.58 1.62 -8.85
CA TYR A 60 -32.02 0.84 -7.75
C TYR A 60 -30.70 1.43 -7.23
N CYS A 61 -29.95 2.11 -8.09
CA CYS A 61 -28.75 2.83 -7.65
C CYS A 61 -29.07 3.86 -6.56
N GLN A 62 -30.30 4.40 -6.54
CA GLN A 62 -30.76 5.38 -5.54
C GLN A 62 -31.55 4.69 -4.41
N ASP A 63 -32.56 3.89 -4.75
CA ASP A 63 -33.46 3.23 -3.79
C ASP A 63 -32.72 2.23 -2.89
N TYR A 64 -31.67 1.59 -3.42
CA TYR A 64 -30.88 0.55 -2.75
C TYR A 64 -29.39 0.88 -2.79
N LYS A 65 -29.06 2.15 -2.53
CA LYS A 65 -27.72 2.73 -2.66
C LYS A 65 -26.59 1.86 -2.09
N ASP A 66 -26.70 1.42 -0.84
CA ASP A 66 -25.62 0.66 -0.19
C ASP A 66 -25.47 -0.75 -0.76
N TYR A 67 -26.59 -1.39 -1.09
CA TYR A 67 -26.60 -2.70 -1.74
C TYR A 67 -25.99 -2.64 -3.13
N MET A 68 -26.39 -1.65 -3.93
CA MET A 68 -25.86 -1.45 -5.29
C MET A 68 -24.40 -1.00 -5.26
N LYS A 69 -23.99 -0.18 -4.29
CA LYS A 69 -22.56 0.18 -4.07
C LYS A 69 -21.70 -1.02 -3.74
N THR A 70 -22.24 -2.00 -3.05
CA THR A 70 -21.50 -3.21 -2.64
C THR A 70 -21.44 -4.26 -3.74
N ASN A 71 -22.54 -4.44 -4.49
CA ASN A 71 -22.71 -5.57 -5.40
C ASN A 71 -22.67 -5.19 -6.88
N CYS A 72 -23.09 -3.97 -7.23
CA CYS A 72 -23.14 -3.46 -8.59
C CYS A 72 -22.47 -2.07 -8.73
N PRO A 73 -21.24 -1.87 -8.21
CA PRO A 73 -20.61 -0.57 -8.22
C PRO A 73 -20.29 -0.05 -9.62
N LYS A 74 -20.13 -0.95 -10.61
CA LYS A 74 -19.84 -0.54 -11.99
C LYS A 74 -21.12 -0.06 -12.68
N LYS A 75 -22.23 -0.79 -12.57
CA LYS A 75 -23.53 -0.36 -13.11
C LYS A 75 -23.92 1.03 -12.61
N CYS A 76 -23.77 1.27 -11.31
CA CYS A 76 -24.19 2.52 -10.69
C CYS A 76 -23.14 3.64 -10.72
N GLY A 77 -22.03 3.44 -11.44
CA GLY A 77 -20.97 4.45 -11.55
C GLY A 77 -20.18 4.70 -10.25
N TYR A 78 -20.32 3.85 -9.23
CA TYR A 78 -19.56 3.96 -7.99
C TYR A 78 -18.08 3.60 -8.14
N CYS A 79 -17.71 3.01 -9.27
CA CYS A 79 -16.32 2.78 -9.63
C CYS A 79 -15.52 4.05 -9.91
N THR A 80 -16.17 5.21 -10.09
CA THR A 80 -15.49 6.51 -10.19
C THR A 80 -15.39 7.19 -8.82
N GLY A 81 -15.04 6.43 -7.78
CA GLY A 81 -14.71 7.01 -6.47
C GLY A 81 -13.54 7.98 -6.60
N PRO A 82 -13.40 8.97 -5.68
CA PRO A 82 -12.28 9.89 -5.72
C PRO A 82 -10.98 9.10 -5.80
N THR A 83 -10.26 9.29 -6.90
CA THR A 83 -8.96 8.67 -7.20
C THR A 83 -7.85 9.16 -6.27
N GLN A 84 -8.18 10.08 -5.37
CA GLN A 84 -7.33 10.63 -4.36
C GLN A 84 -7.95 10.31 -3.00
N ALA A 85 -7.15 9.69 -2.11
CA ALA A 85 -7.50 9.66 -0.70
C ALA A 85 -7.82 11.09 -0.25
N PRO A 86 -8.85 11.30 0.59
CA PRO A 86 -9.16 12.63 1.09
C PRO A 86 -7.89 13.23 1.69
N VAL A 87 -7.49 14.42 1.20
CA VAL A 87 -6.30 15.12 1.66
C VAL A 87 -6.41 15.30 3.17
N CYS A 88 -5.47 14.72 3.91
CA CYS A 88 -5.46 14.88 5.35
C CYS A 88 -4.91 16.26 5.72
N GLN A 89 -5.83 17.20 5.87
CA GLN A 89 -5.53 18.58 6.20
C GLN A 89 -6.52 19.11 7.23
N ASP A 90 -6.07 20.12 7.95
CA ASP A 90 -6.95 20.87 8.84
C ASP A 90 -7.89 21.76 8.01
N LYS A 91 -9.16 21.78 8.41
CA LYS A 91 -10.23 22.56 7.78
C LYS A 91 -10.44 23.92 8.45
N SER A 92 -9.79 24.14 9.59
CA SER A 92 -9.95 25.35 10.41
C SER A 92 -8.60 25.93 10.81
N ALA A 93 -8.49 27.25 10.74
CA ALA A 93 -7.31 27.97 11.24
C ALA A 93 -7.18 27.90 12.77
N ASN A 94 -8.25 27.56 13.49
CA ASN A 94 -8.27 27.48 14.96
C ASN A 94 -7.71 26.15 15.51
N CYS A 95 -7.39 25.18 14.63
CA CYS A 95 -6.92 23.86 15.05
C CYS A 95 -5.74 23.92 16.05
N PRO A 96 -4.69 24.77 15.86
CA PRO A 96 -3.60 24.87 16.84
C PRO A 96 -4.07 25.31 18.24
N GLY A 97 -5.00 26.27 18.32
CA GLY A 97 -5.58 26.72 19.58
C GLY A 97 -6.42 25.63 20.24
N TRP A 98 -7.23 24.92 19.47
CA TRP A 98 -8.04 23.81 19.98
C TRP A 98 -7.18 22.62 20.46
N LYS A 99 -6.04 22.37 19.81
CA LYS A 99 -5.05 21.40 20.30
C LYS A 99 -4.48 21.79 21.64
N GLN A 100 -4.12 23.07 21.82
CA GLN A 100 -3.63 23.59 23.11
C GLN A 100 -4.70 23.46 24.22
N ASN A 101 -5.98 23.57 23.87
CA ASN A 101 -7.10 23.34 24.79
C ASN A 101 -7.41 21.84 25.05
N GLY A 102 -6.61 20.91 24.51
CA GLY A 102 -6.75 19.47 24.75
C GLY A 102 -7.86 18.79 23.95
N PHE A 103 -8.43 19.43 22.93
CA PHE A 103 -9.57 18.87 22.18
C PHE A 103 -9.19 17.67 21.30
N CYS A 104 -7.90 17.46 21.04
CA CYS A 104 -7.39 16.26 20.37
C CYS A 104 -7.40 15.00 21.25
N SER A 105 -7.60 15.13 22.57
CA SER A 105 -7.68 13.97 23.46
C SER A 105 -8.89 13.11 23.14
N SER A 106 -8.74 11.79 23.13
CA SER A 106 -9.85 10.84 22.94
C SER A 106 -10.94 10.95 24.02
N SER A 107 -10.60 11.49 25.20
CA SER A 107 -11.54 11.78 26.28
C SER A 107 -12.30 13.10 26.12
N SER A 108 -11.92 13.96 25.17
CA SER A 108 -12.60 15.23 24.94
C SER A 108 -13.93 15.01 24.23
N GLN A 109 -14.98 15.70 24.67
CA GLN A 109 -16.26 15.77 23.94
C GLN A 109 -16.09 16.28 22.50
N TRP A 110 -15.01 17.02 22.22
CA TRP A 110 -14.67 17.58 20.91
C TRP A 110 -13.84 16.64 20.03
N TYR A 111 -13.43 15.47 20.52
CA TYR A 111 -12.54 14.56 19.80
C TYR A 111 -13.07 14.18 18.42
N SER A 112 -14.37 13.90 18.30
CA SER A 112 -15.01 13.58 17.02
C SER A 112 -14.98 14.75 16.04
N TYR A 113 -15.19 15.96 16.54
CA TYR A 113 -15.09 17.17 15.74
C TYR A 113 -13.66 17.42 15.28
N MET A 114 -12.68 17.25 16.19
CA MET A 114 -11.26 17.41 15.89
C MET A 114 -10.77 16.35 14.90
N LYS A 115 -11.24 15.09 14.97
CA LYS A 115 -10.98 14.07 13.94
C LYS A 115 -11.43 14.51 12.56
N ALA A 116 -12.58 15.15 12.45
CA ALA A 116 -13.15 15.55 11.16
C ALA A 116 -12.58 16.85 10.60
N ASN A 117 -12.13 17.77 11.47
CA ASN A 117 -11.77 19.14 11.09
C ASN A 117 -10.30 19.51 11.35
N CYS A 118 -9.64 18.83 12.27
CA CYS A 118 -8.25 19.07 12.63
C CYS A 118 -7.40 17.78 12.61
N PRO A 119 -7.57 16.87 11.64
CA PRO A 119 -6.90 15.58 11.66
C PRO A 119 -5.38 15.73 11.57
N LYS A 120 -4.86 16.77 10.89
CA LYS A 120 -3.42 17.00 10.79
C LYS A 120 -2.85 17.53 12.10
N THR A 121 -3.48 18.57 12.66
CA THR A 121 -3.05 19.16 13.93
C THR A 121 -3.08 18.13 15.07
N CYS A 122 -4.10 17.26 15.10
CA CYS A 122 -4.23 16.22 16.10
C CYS A 122 -3.40 14.95 15.82
N GLY A 123 -2.64 14.89 14.72
CA GLY A 123 -1.80 13.73 14.39
C GLY A 123 -2.59 12.49 13.95
N LEU A 124 -3.82 12.67 13.46
CA LEU A 124 -4.75 11.62 13.09
C LEU A 124 -4.68 11.23 11.61
N CYS A 125 -3.76 11.83 10.85
CA CYS A 125 -3.55 11.55 9.44
C CYS A 125 -2.99 10.15 9.13
N GLY A 126 -2.78 9.29 10.13
CA GLY A 126 -2.25 7.92 9.98
C GLY A 126 -3.29 6.81 9.87
N GLY A 127 -4.59 7.10 9.80
CA GLY A 127 -5.66 6.09 9.81
C GLY A 127 -6.04 5.51 8.45
N GLY A 128 -5.06 5.04 7.67
CA GLY A 128 -5.26 4.54 6.30
C GLY A 128 -4.40 3.31 5.94
N GLY A 129 -4.29 2.35 6.85
CA GLY A 129 -3.62 1.07 6.62
C GLY A 129 -3.41 0.32 7.92
N GLY A 130 -4.28 -0.65 8.23
CA GLY A 130 -4.07 -1.61 9.31
C GLY A 130 -2.86 -2.50 9.04
N GLY A 131 -2.31 -3.05 10.12
CA GLY A 131 -1.16 -3.97 10.12
C GLY A 131 -1.46 -5.36 9.60
#